data_AF-A0A2T4WKB5-F1
#
_entry.id   AF-A0A2T4WKB5-F1
#
_cell.length_a   1.000
_cell.length_b   1.000
_cell.length_c   1.000
_cell.angle_alpha   90.00
_cell.angle_beta   90.00
_cell.angle_gamma   90.00
#
_symmetry.space_group_name_H-M   'P 1'
#
loop_
_entity.id
_entity.type
_entity.pdbx_description
1 polymer ?
#
loop_
_entity_poly.entity_id
_entity_poly.type
_entity_poly.pdbx_seq_one_letter_code
_entity_poly.pdbx_strand_id
1 'polypeptide(L)'
;MNKLRGYKLMMRRQKGIKTVSLYAKNTGEYYLLISYKWANIYLRKKSFEFSCIEEAELVFRKLTKRINSYYVSAQSEQKPSVGF
;
A
#
# COMPACT_ATOMS: atom_id res chain seq x y z
N MET A 1 -28.77 -17.40 -7.61
CA MET A 1 -27.69 -16.52 -8.14
C MET A 1 -26.64 -16.34 -7.07
N ASN A 2 -25.47 -16.96 -7.22
CA ASN A 2 -24.40 -16.91 -6.24
C ASN A 2 -23.82 -15.49 -6.14
N LYS A 3 -24.12 -14.80 -5.03
CA LYS A 3 -23.46 -13.56 -4.61
C LYS A 3 -21.99 -13.88 -4.27
N LEU A 4 -21.12 -14.01 -5.27
CA LEU A 4 -19.68 -13.93 -5.05
C LEU A 4 -19.34 -12.47 -4.73
N ARG A 5 -19.56 -12.06 -3.48
CA ARG A 5 -19.12 -10.78 -2.89
C ARG A 5 -17.64 -10.86 -2.51
N GLY A 6 -16.81 -11.24 -3.47
CA GLY A 6 -15.36 -11.33 -3.28
C GLY A 6 -14.67 -10.00 -3.57
N TYR A 7 -13.58 -9.75 -2.85
CA TYR A 7 -12.58 -8.77 -3.24
C TYR A 7 -11.40 -9.50 -3.88
N LYS A 8 -10.96 -9.05 -5.04
CA LYS A 8 -9.71 -9.47 -5.67
C LYS A 8 -8.64 -8.43 -5.35
N LEU A 9 -7.55 -8.83 -4.70
CA LEU A 9 -6.38 -7.96 -4.52
C LEU A 9 -5.75 -7.73 -5.89
N MET A 10 -5.69 -6.47 -6.32
CA MET A 10 -5.04 -6.09 -7.58
C MET A 10 -3.56 -5.80 -7.34
N MET A 11 -3.26 -4.96 -6.35
CA MET A 11 -1.89 -4.56 -6.05
C MET A 11 -1.69 -4.35 -4.56
N ARG A 12 -0.47 -4.66 -4.09
CA ARG A 12 -0.04 -4.38 -2.71
C ARG A 12 1.37 -3.84 -2.71
N ARG A 13 1.59 -2.79 -1.92
CA ARG A 13 2.92 -2.19 -1.67
C ARG A 13 3.10 -1.99 -0.16
N GLN A 14 4.27 -2.33 0.34
CA GLN A 14 4.66 -2.12 1.74
C GLN A 14 5.91 -1.24 1.78
N LYS A 15 5.94 -0.27 2.69
CA LYS A 15 7.13 0.52 3.00
C LYS A 15 7.13 0.91 4.48
N GLY A 16 8.14 0.45 5.21
CA GLY A 16 8.26 0.63 6.66
C GLY A 16 7.00 0.20 7.40
N ILE A 17 6.48 1.11 8.22
CA ILE A 17 5.27 0.91 9.03
C ILE A 17 3.96 1.05 8.25
N LYS A 18 3.95 1.14 6.93
CA LYS A 18 2.73 1.37 6.14
C LYS A 18 2.60 0.36 5.00
N THR A 19 1.39 -0.16 4.82
CA THR A 19 0.99 -1.00 3.69
C THR A 19 -0.17 -0.33 2.96
N VAL A 20 -0.08 -0.22 1.65
CA VAL A 20 -1.18 0.25 0.78
C VAL A 20 -1.56 -0.89 -0.15
N SER A 21 -2.84 -1.24 -0.20
CA SER A 21 -3.38 -2.32 -1.01
C SER A 21 -4.56 -1.80 -1.84
N LEU A 22 -4.62 -2.17 -3.11
CA LEU A 22 -5.70 -1.85 -4.03
C LEU A 22 -6.46 -3.14 -4.36
N TYR A 23 -7.76 -3.12 -4.21
CA TYR A 23 -8.67 -4.24 -4.44
C TYR A 23 -9.71 -3.86 -5.49
N ALA A 24 -10.16 -4.83 -6.27
CA ALA A 24 -11.38 -4.75 -7.07
C ALA A 24 -12.45 -5.62 -6.42
N LYS A 25 -13.67 -5.11 -6.38
CA LYS A 25 -14.87 -5.87 -6.03
C LYS A 25 -15.55 -6.32 -7.32
N ASN A 26 -16.18 -7.49 -7.28
CA ASN A 26 -16.82 -8.08 -8.47
C ASN A 26 -17.94 -7.20 -9.09
N THR A 27 -18.36 -6.14 -8.42
CA THR A 27 -19.36 -5.15 -8.86
C THR A 27 -18.79 -3.99 -9.68
N GLY A 28 -17.48 -3.98 -9.97
CA GLY A 28 -16.82 -2.86 -10.68
C GLY A 28 -16.40 -1.71 -9.76
N GLU A 29 -16.48 -1.90 -8.45
CA GLU A 29 -15.99 -0.94 -7.45
C GLU A 29 -14.54 -1.27 -7.06
N TYR A 30 -13.74 -0.24 -6.81
CA TYR A 30 -12.33 -0.36 -6.46
C TYR A 30 -12.10 0.20 -5.07
N TYR A 31 -11.29 -0.49 -4.26
CA TYR A 31 -11.05 -0.10 -2.89
C TYR A 31 -9.56 0.04 -2.62
N LEU A 32 -9.17 1.16 -2.04
CA LEU A 32 -7.82 1.39 -1.57
C LEU A 32 -7.77 1.28 -0.06
N LEU A 33 -6.92 0.39 0.42
CA LEU A 33 -6.71 0.14 1.83
C LEU A 33 -5.33 0.59 2.28
N ILE A 34 -5.30 1.38 3.34
CA ILE A 34 -4.07 1.83 3.98
C ILE A 34 -4.03 1.26 5.38
N SER A 35 -3.04 0.42 5.64
CA SER A 35 -2.78 -0.17 6.95
C SER A 35 -1.47 0.37 7.51
N TYR A 36 -1.48 0.79 8.77
CA TYR A 36 -0.29 1.19 9.52
C TYR A 36 0.07 0.09 10.52
N LYS A 37 1.35 -0.27 10.58
CA LYS A 37 1.93 -1.32 11.42
C LYS A 37 3.07 -0.75 12.26
N TRP A 38 3.03 -0.87 13.57
CA TRP A 38 4.19 -0.57 14.41
C TRP A 38 4.48 -1.78 15.29
N ALA A 39 5.75 -2.19 15.39
CA ALA A 39 6.16 -3.39 16.14
C ALA A 39 5.28 -4.63 15.84
N ASN A 40 5.00 -4.90 14.56
CA ASN A 40 4.11 -5.98 14.08
C ASN A 40 2.62 -5.90 14.46
N ILE A 41 2.18 -4.83 15.13
CA ILE A 41 0.77 -4.60 15.47
C ILE A 41 0.13 -3.67 14.44
N TYR A 42 -1.04 -4.04 13.92
CA TYR A 42 -1.83 -3.17 13.05
C TYR A 42 -2.51 -2.07 13.89
N LEU A 43 -2.06 -0.83 13.73
CA LEU A 43 -2.54 0.31 14.52
C LEU A 43 -3.78 0.98 13.92
N ARG A 44 -3.82 1.12 12.59
CA ARG A 44 -4.89 1.88 11.92
C ARG A 44 -5.11 1.38 10.52
N LYS A 45 -6.39 1.29 10.13
CA LYS A 45 -6.84 0.95 8.78
C LYS A 45 -7.72 2.08 8.25
N LYS A 46 -7.45 2.56 7.03
CA LYS A 46 -8.34 3.45 6.26
C LYS A 46 -8.69 2.79 4.94
N SER A 47 -9.96 2.87 4.54
CA SER A 47 -10.46 2.40 3.25
C SER A 47 -11.05 3.56 2.46
N PHE A 48 -10.80 3.57 1.17
CA PHE A 48 -11.38 4.50 0.21
C PHE A 48 -12.01 3.68 -0.91
N GLU A 49 -13.16 4.12 -1.38
CA GLU A 49 -13.92 3.47 -2.44
C GLU A 49 -13.96 4.37 -3.67
N PHE A 50 -13.85 3.75 -4.84
CA PHE A 50 -13.82 4.40 -6.14
C PHE A 50 -14.72 3.60 -7.09
N SER A 51 -15.48 4.31 -7.92
CA SER A 51 -16.26 3.72 -9.01
C SER A 51 -15.42 3.52 -10.29
N CYS A 52 -14.23 4.11 -10.34
CA CYS A 52 -13.37 4.20 -11.51
C CYS A 52 -11.96 3.67 -11.18
N ILE A 53 -11.40 2.79 -12.04
CA ILE A 53 -10.09 2.17 -11.79
C ILE A 53 -8.96 3.19 -11.94
N GLU A 54 -9.05 4.09 -12.90
CA GLU A 54 -8.05 5.11 -13.20
C GLU A 54 -7.86 6.05 -12.01
N GLU A 55 -8.97 6.44 -11.35
CA GLU A 55 -8.95 7.25 -10.14
C GLU A 55 -8.31 6.50 -8.96
N ALA A 56 -8.71 5.24 -8.76
CA ALA A 56 -8.17 4.40 -7.71
C ALA A 56 -6.66 4.19 -7.87
N GLU A 57 -6.20 3.93 -9.10
CA GLU A 57 -4.79 3.81 -9.44
C GLU A 57 -4.03 5.13 -9.30
N LEU A 58 -4.60 6.26 -9.71
CA LEU A 58 -3.98 7.57 -9.55
C LEU A 58 -3.72 7.87 -8.08
N VAL A 59 -4.71 7.63 -7.22
CA VAL A 59 -4.57 7.81 -5.76
C VAL A 59 -3.57 6.82 -5.18
N PHE A 60 -3.62 5.54 -5.59
CA PHE A 60 -2.65 4.53 -5.20
C PHE A 60 -1.22 4.95 -5.53
N ARG A 61 -0.98 5.40 -6.77
CA ARG A 61 0.32 5.88 -7.24
C ARG A 61 0.76 7.13 -6.48
N LYS A 62 -0.13 8.10 -6.22
CA LYS A 62 0.20 9.29 -5.41
C LYS A 62 0.61 8.90 -3.99
N LEU A 63 -0.11 8.00 -3.35
CA LEU A 63 0.19 7.54 -1.98
C LEU A 63 1.49 6.75 -1.91
N THR A 64 1.80 5.96 -2.93
CA THR A 64 3.04 5.16 -3.03
C THR A 64 4.24 5.94 -3.57
N LYS A 65 4.03 7.00 -4.37
CA LYS A 65 5.08 7.95 -4.78
C LYS A 65 5.44 8.95 -3.68
N ARG A 66 4.47 9.46 -2.90
CA ARG A 66 4.77 10.27 -1.70
C ARG A 66 5.56 9.48 -0.65
N ILE A 67 5.42 8.17 -0.65
CA ILE A 67 6.27 7.29 0.15
C ILE A 67 7.75 7.36 -0.32
N ASN A 68 8.05 7.73 -1.57
CA ASN A 68 9.41 7.96 -2.08
C ASN A 68 9.96 9.37 -1.87
N SER A 69 9.16 10.38 -1.53
CA SER A 69 9.63 11.76 -1.41
C SER A 69 10.20 12.14 -0.02
N TYR A 70 10.14 11.24 0.97
CA TYR A 70 10.70 11.47 2.31
C TYR A 70 12.02 10.74 2.59
N TYR A 71 12.65 10.15 1.56
CA TYR A 71 14.00 9.60 1.68
C TYR A 71 14.81 9.99 0.44
N VAL A 72 15.15 11.28 0.37
CA VAL A 72 16.41 11.73 -0.23
C VAL A 72 17.30 12.13 0.95
N SER A 73 18.54 11.66 0.92
CA SER A 73 19.62 11.78 1.92
C SER A 73 19.39 11.09 3.28
N ALA A 74 19.63 9.79 3.31
CA ALA A 74 20.76 9.32 4.11
C ALA A 74 21.37 8.17 3.30
N GLN A 75 22.58 8.38 2.75
CA GLN A 75 23.47 7.26 2.52
C GLN A 75 23.56 6.55 3.86
N SER A 76 23.01 5.35 3.95
CA SER A 76 23.44 4.45 5.01
C SER A 76 24.91 4.19 4.72
N GLU A 77 25.77 4.69 5.61
CA GLU A 77 27.17 4.35 5.67
C GLU A 77 27.33 2.85 5.42
N GLN A 78 28.08 2.48 4.39
CA GLN A 78 28.61 1.14 4.28
C GLN A 78 29.64 0.97 5.39
N LYS A 79 29.26 0.29 6.47
CA LYS A 79 30.17 -0.65 7.15
C LYS A 79 29.38 -1.87 7.61
N PRO A 80 29.77 -3.04 7.11
CA PRO A 80 30.05 -4.15 8.01
C PRO A 80 31.56 -4.38 8.08
N SER A 81 31.97 -4.71 9.29
CA SER A 81 33.33 -4.89 9.78
C SER A 81 34.11 -6.03 9.14
N VAL A 82 35.44 -5.85 9.13
CA VAL A 82 36.54 -6.83 9.15
C VAL A 82 36.19 -8.31 9.31
N GLY A 83 36.86 -9.11 8.47
CA GLY A 83 37.02 -10.55 8.64
C GLY A 83 37.76 -11.20 7.49
N PHE A 84 39.08 -10.98 7.39
CA PHE A 84 40.13 -11.98 7.15
C PHE A 84 41.46 -11.43 7.69
#